data_AF-A0A3D2C9D5-F1
#
_entry.id   AF-A0A3D2C9D5-F1
#
_cell.length_a   1.000
_cell.length_b   1.000
_cell.length_c   1.000
_cell.angle_alpha   90.00
_cell.angle_beta   90.00
_cell.angle_gamma   90.00
#
_symmetry.space_group_name_H-M   'P 1'
#
loop_
_entity.id
_entity.type
_entity.pdbx_description
1 polymer ?
#
loop_
_entity_poly.entity_id
_entity_poly.type
_entity_poly.pdbx_seq_one_letter_code
_entity_poly.pdbx_strand_id
1 'polypeptide(L)'
;AALGTAAAVVGGHAVGDFAGILVESLLHHGFSEMVGAIFLSIFAAAGALVMVVTAHRKGMYALALANASGQVTQVPFVVLPIALILLAVFGQTGVIERMPHGGILPIDLQTTAVVLLGFPSMLFLWKSIQDDGKVNWVETATMCAIFGLVMFFLAVHG
;
A
#
# COMPACT_ATOMS: atom_id res chain seq x y z
N ALA A 1 1.91 -15.38 -20.70
CA ALA A 1 2.50 -14.05 -20.43
C ALA A 1 1.60 -12.93 -20.96
N ALA A 2 1.41 -12.80 -22.28
CA ALA A 2 0.64 -11.71 -22.89
C ALA A 2 -0.81 -11.56 -22.37
N LEU A 3 -1.56 -12.65 -22.24
CA LEU A 3 -2.91 -12.62 -21.65
C LEU A 3 -2.92 -12.13 -20.19
N GLY A 4 -1.91 -12.50 -19.41
CA GLY A 4 -1.77 -12.04 -18.03
C GLY A 4 -1.46 -10.55 -17.94
N THR A 5 -0.58 -10.05 -18.81
CA THR A 5 -0.28 -8.62 -18.92
C THR A 5 -1.52 -7.82 -19.34
N ALA A 6 -2.23 -8.29 -20.36
CA ALA A 6 -3.45 -7.64 -20.83
C ALA A 6 -4.54 -7.61 -19.73
N ALA A 7 -4.76 -8.74 -19.05
CA ALA A 7 -5.69 -8.82 -17.93
C ALA A 7 -5.28 -7.89 -16.77
N ALA A 8 -3.98 -7.78 -16.48
CA ALA A 8 -3.48 -6.87 -15.45
C ALA A 8 -3.69 -5.39 -15.80
N VAL A 9 -3.53 -5.01 -17.08
CA VAL A 9 -3.81 -3.63 -17.53
C VAL A 9 -5.30 -3.32 -17.44
N VAL A 10 -6.16 -4.18 -17.98
CA VAL A 10 -7.63 -3.99 -17.94
C VAL A 10 -8.14 -4.00 -16.49
N GLY A 11 -7.68 -4.96 -15.68
CA GLY A 11 -8.02 -5.04 -14.27
C GLY A 11 -7.53 -3.83 -13.47
N GLY A 12 -6.32 -3.35 -13.75
CA GLY A 12 -5.77 -2.16 -13.12
C GLY A 12 -6.58 -0.90 -13.43
N HIS A 13 -7.05 -0.75 -14.67
CA HIS A 13 -7.92 0.37 -15.05
C HIS A 13 -9.26 0.30 -14.30
N ALA A 14 -9.91 -0.87 -14.29
CA ALA A 14 -11.18 -1.05 -13.57
C ALA A 14 -11.06 -0.83 -12.05
N VAL A 15 -9.94 -1.25 -11.44
CA VAL A 15 -9.66 -0.98 -10.03
C VAL A 15 -9.42 0.52 -9.78
N GLY A 16 -8.79 1.22 -10.73
CA GLY A 16 -8.64 2.68 -10.67
C GLY A 16 -9.97 3.42 -10.70
N ASP A 17 -10.88 3.03 -11.60
CA ASP A 17 -12.23 3.61 -11.67
C ASP A 17 -13.02 3.36 -10.37
N PHE A 18 -12.95 2.12 -9.86
CA PHE A 18 -13.55 1.77 -8.57
C PHE A 18 -12.96 2.59 -7.41
N ALA A 19 -11.63 2.82 -7.40
CA ALA A 19 -10.96 3.62 -6.40
C ALA A 19 -11.47 5.06 -6.39
N GLY A 20 -11.62 5.68 -7.56
CA GLY A 20 -12.18 7.02 -7.68
C GLY A 20 -13.61 7.10 -7.12
N ILE A 21 -14.49 6.18 -7.55
CA ILE A 21 -15.89 6.13 -7.10
C ILE A 21 -15.99 5.93 -5.58
N LEU A 22 -15.17 5.04 -5.02
CA LEU A 22 -15.17 4.75 -3.58
C LEU A 22 -14.73 5.97 -2.76
N VAL A 23 -13.63 6.61 -3.16
CA VAL A 23 -13.10 7.79 -2.47
C VAL A 23 -14.09 8.96 -2.55
N GLU A 24 -14.62 9.24 -3.74
CA GLU A 24 -15.60 10.31 -3.94
C GLU A 24 -16.88 10.07 -3.13
N SER A 25 -17.39 8.84 -3.12
CA SER A 25 -18.57 8.47 -2.32
C SER A 25 -18.33 8.65 -0.82
N LEU A 26 -17.16 8.25 -0.31
CA LEU A 26 -16.81 8.41 1.11
C LEU A 26 -16.63 9.89 1.48
N LEU A 27 -16.01 10.69 0.61
CA LEU A 27 -15.91 12.15 0.78
C LEU A 27 -17.28 12.81 0.87
N HIS A 28 -18.24 12.41 0.01
CA HIS A 28 -19.62 12.90 0.08
C HIS A 28 -20.33 12.58 1.39
N HIS A 29 -19.95 11.49 2.06
CA HIS A 29 -20.47 11.10 3.37
C HIS A 29 -19.69 11.70 4.54
N GLY A 30 -18.73 12.58 4.28
CA GLY A 30 -17.95 13.30 5.30
C GLY A 30 -16.73 12.54 5.83
N PHE A 31 -16.31 11.45 5.18
CA PHE A 31 -15.07 10.76 5.50
C PHE A 31 -13.88 11.38 4.76
N SER A 32 -12.67 11.27 5.31
CA SER A 32 -11.46 11.76 4.63
C SER A 32 -11.06 10.83 3.47
N GLU A 33 -10.28 11.38 2.53
CA GLU A 33 -9.70 10.62 1.41
C GLU A 33 -8.85 9.44 1.91
N MET A 34 -8.18 9.62 3.05
CA MET A 34 -7.38 8.58 3.70
C MET A 34 -8.21 7.37 4.14
N VAL A 35 -9.46 7.56 4.57
CA VAL A 35 -10.38 6.45 4.87
C VAL A 35 -10.64 5.62 3.61
N GLY A 36 -10.85 6.27 2.47
CA GLY A 36 -10.99 5.60 1.18
C GLY A 36 -9.73 4.82 0.79
N ALA A 37 -8.55 5.42 0.97
CA ALA A 37 -7.26 4.75 0.73
C ALA A 37 -7.06 3.51 1.62
N ILE A 38 -7.47 3.55 2.90
CA ILE A 38 -7.40 2.40 3.82
C ILE A 38 -8.28 1.26 3.30
N PHE A 39 -9.51 1.52 2.88
CA PHE A 39 -10.37 0.49 2.29
C PHE A 39 -9.77 -0.09 1.01
N LEU A 40 -9.22 0.75 0.13
CA LEU A 40 -8.56 0.30 -1.09
C LEU A 40 -7.35 -0.57 -0.82
N SER A 41 -6.58 -0.29 0.24
CA SER A 41 -5.42 -1.10 0.61
C SER A 41 -5.78 -2.56 0.93
N ILE A 42 -6.99 -2.82 1.44
CA ILE A 42 -7.47 -4.19 1.73
C ILE A 42 -7.61 -4.98 0.43
N PHE A 43 -8.20 -4.36 -0.61
CA PHE A 43 -8.35 -4.97 -1.92
C PHE A 43 -7.00 -5.16 -2.61
N ALA A 44 -6.12 -4.15 -2.53
CA ALA A 44 -4.76 -4.24 -3.07
C ALA A 44 -3.94 -5.35 -2.40
N ALA A 45 -4.14 -5.58 -1.10
CA ALA A 45 -3.43 -6.61 -0.34
C ALA A 45 -4.07 -8.00 -0.39
N ALA A 46 -5.28 -8.15 -0.95
CA ALA A 46 -6.04 -9.40 -0.87
C ALA A 46 -5.28 -10.62 -1.40
N GLY A 47 -4.64 -10.50 -2.57
CA GLY A 47 -3.84 -11.57 -3.15
C GLY A 47 -2.63 -11.93 -2.28
N ALA A 48 -1.94 -10.93 -1.74
CA ALA A 48 -0.82 -11.12 -0.83
C ALA A 48 -1.24 -11.82 0.47
N LEU A 49 -2.35 -11.39 1.07
CA LEU A 49 -2.91 -11.99 2.27
C LEU A 49 -3.25 -13.47 2.06
N VAL A 50 -3.90 -13.81 0.94
CA VAL A 50 -4.21 -15.21 0.60
C VAL A 50 -2.93 -16.06 0.50
N MET A 51 -1.87 -15.54 -0.14
CA MET A 51 -0.59 -16.25 -0.26
C MET A 51 0.08 -16.47 1.11
N VAL A 52 0.15 -15.44 1.95
CA VAL A 52 0.77 -15.51 3.29
C VAL A 52 -0.02 -16.48 4.17
N VAL A 53 -1.34 -16.35 4.24
CA VAL A 53 -2.22 -17.22 5.06
C VAL A 53 -2.14 -18.67 4.59
N THR A 54 -2.11 -18.92 3.28
CA THR A 54 -2.00 -20.27 2.73
C THR A 54 -0.65 -20.90 3.08
N ALA A 55 0.45 -20.15 2.96
CA ALA A 55 1.78 -20.62 3.35
C ALA A 55 1.87 -20.92 4.85
N HIS A 56 1.31 -20.04 5.67
CA HIS A 56 1.26 -20.19 7.12
C HIS A 56 0.47 -21.44 7.55
N ARG A 57 -0.73 -21.65 6.98
CA ARG A 57 -1.57 -22.83 7.27
C ARG A 57 -0.93 -24.16 6.86
N LYS A 58 -0.01 -24.13 5.89
CA LYS A 58 0.77 -25.31 5.46
C LYS A 58 2.03 -25.53 6.29
N GLY A 59 2.24 -24.76 7.38
CA GLY A 59 3.44 -24.84 8.21
C GLY A 59 4.71 -24.28 7.57
N MET A 60 4.60 -23.61 6.42
CA MET A 60 5.73 -23.02 5.69
C MET A 60 6.03 -21.61 6.23
N TYR A 61 6.38 -21.50 7.51
CA TYR A 61 6.50 -20.21 8.20
C TYR A 61 7.58 -19.28 7.59
N ALA A 62 8.72 -19.83 7.20
CA ALA A 62 9.77 -19.06 6.53
C ALA A 62 9.29 -18.46 5.19
N LEU A 63 8.50 -19.22 4.43
CA LEU A 63 7.90 -18.74 3.17
C LEU A 63 6.81 -17.69 3.44
N ALA A 64 5.98 -17.89 4.46
CA ALA A 64 4.97 -16.91 4.84
C ALA A 64 5.61 -15.57 5.25
N LEU A 65 6.70 -15.62 6.05
CA LEU A 65 7.44 -14.45 6.49
C LEU A 65 8.17 -13.77 5.32
N ALA A 66 8.80 -14.54 4.43
CA ALA A 66 9.44 -14.02 3.22
C ALA A 66 8.43 -13.32 2.30
N ASN A 67 7.25 -13.90 2.11
CA ASN A 67 6.18 -13.28 1.33
C ASN A 67 5.68 -11.98 1.97
N ALA A 68 5.47 -11.97 3.29
CA ALA A 68 5.04 -10.76 4.00
C ALA A 68 6.09 -9.64 3.92
N SER A 69 7.36 -9.97 4.16
CA SER A 69 8.48 -9.04 4.07
C SER A 69 8.67 -8.47 2.67
N GLY A 70 8.61 -9.33 1.65
CA GLY A 70 8.69 -8.93 0.25
C GLY A 70 7.60 -7.93 -0.11
N GLN A 71 6.37 -8.16 0.33
CA GLN A 71 5.27 -7.24 0.05
C GLN A 71 5.42 -5.88 0.74
N VAL A 72 5.83 -5.86 2.01
CA VAL A 72 6.03 -4.60 2.75
C VAL A 72 7.15 -3.75 2.16
N THR A 73 8.22 -4.39 1.68
CA THR A 73 9.36 -3.69 1.06
C THR A 73 9.10 -3.30 -0.39
N GLN A 74 8.32 -4.08 -1.14
CA GLN A 74 8.04 -3.81 -2.55
C GLN A 74 7.30 -2.50 -2.78
N VAL A 75 6.35 -2.13 -1.91
CA VAL A 75 5.53 -0.91 -2.10
C VAL A 75 6.40 0.36 -2.15
N PRO A 76 7.23 0.68 -1.13
CA PRO A 76 8.05 1.89 -1.15
C PRO A 76 9.25 1.82 -2.09
N PHE A 77 9.82 0.64 -2.34
CA PHE A 77 11.07 0.53 -3.11
C PHE A 77 10.87 0.16 -4.59
N VAL A 78 9.69 -0.31 -4.98
CA VAL A 78 9.40 -0.73 -6.36
C VAL A 78 8.16 -0.03 -6.89
N VAL A 79 7.01 -0.19 -6.23
CA VAL A 79 5.73 0.32 -6.74
C VAL A 79 5.72 1.85 -6.78
N LEU A 80 6.10 2.50 -5.68
CA LEU A 80 6.13 3.96 -5.59
C LEU A 80 7.10 4.56 -6.63
N PRO A 81 8.39 4.18 -6.73
CA PRO A 81 9.28 4.70 -7.75
C PRO A 81 8.78 4.50 -9.19
N ILE A 82 8.24 3.32 -9.51
CA ILE A 82 7.68 3.06 -10.85
C ILE A 82 6.47 3.96 -11.12
N ALA A 83 5.57 4.13 -10.15
CA ALA A 83 4.43 5.03 -10.28
C ALA A 83 4.87 6.49 -10.50
N LEU A 84 5.87 6.96 -9.74
CA LEU A 84 6.45 8.31 -9.91
C LEU A 84 7.04 8.51 -11.32
N ILE A 85 7.76 7.51 -11.83
CA ILE A 85 8.33 7.55 -13.19
C ILE A 85 7.21 7.58 -14.23
N LEU A 86 6.18 6.74 -14.09
CA LEU A 86 5.06 6.70 -15.03
C LEU A 86 4.29 8.03 -15.05
N LEU A 87 4.05 8.63 -13.88
CA LEU A 87 3.45 9.96 -13.78
C LEU A 87 4.32 11.00 -14.49
N ALA A 88 5.64 11.00 -14.26
CA ALA A 88 6.56 11.90 -14.93
C ALA A 88 6.51 11.76 -16.46
N VAL A 89 6.50 10.52 -16.97
CA VAL A 89 6.40 10.22 -18.40
C VAL A 89 5.05 10.70 -18.96
N PHE A 90 3.94 10.39 -18.29
CA PHE A 90 2.59 10.78 -18.75
C PHE A 90 2.39 12.30 -18.76
N GLY A 91 2.96 13.01 -17.78
CA GLY A 91 2.92 14.48 -17.80
C GLY A 91 3.88 15.10 -18.82
N GLN A 92 4.96 14.40 -19.21
CA GLN A 92 5.82 14.81 -20.32
C GLN A 92 5.16 14.61 -21.69
N THR A 93 4.44 13.49 -21.86
CA THR A 93 3.74 13.15 -23.11
C THR A 93 2.38 13.84 -23.26
N GLY A 94 1.89 14.51 -22.21
CA GLY A 94 0.62 15.24 -22.22
C GLY A 94 -0.61 14.34 -22.05
N VAL A 95 -0.43 13.09 -21.60
CA VAL A 95 -1.52 12.17 -21.26
C VAL A 95 -2.25 12.64 -20.00
N ILE A 96 -1.54 13.30 -19.09
CA ILE A 96 -2.11 13.93 -17.89
C ILE A 96 -1.76 15.43 -17.86
N GLU A 97 -2.68 16.24 -17.38
CA GLU A 97 -2.45 17.68 -17.22
C GLU A 97 -1.40 17.96 -16.15
N ARG A 98 -0.51 18.92 -16.42
CA ARG A 98 0.44 19.39 -15.42
C ARG A 98 -0.26 20.35 -14.49
N MET A 99 0.11 20.30 -13.22
CA MET A 99 -0.36 21.27 -12.24
C MET A 99 0.12 22.69 -12.58
N PRO A 100 -0.54 23.74 -12.07
CA PRO A 100 -0.22 25.14 -12.39
C PRO A 100 1.25 25.52 -12.15
N HIS A 101 1.92 24.86 -11.19
CA HIS A 101 3.34 25.04 -10.89
C HIS A 101 4.29 24.20 -11.77
N GLY A 102 3.80 23.60 -12.86
CA GLY A 102 4.58 22.79 -13.81
C GLY A 102 4.95 21.38 -13.32
N GLY A 103 4.53 21.02 -12.11
CA GLY A 103 4.71 19.70 -11.52
C GLY A 103 3.64 18.71 -11.97
N ILE A 104 3.90 17.43 -11.79
CA ILE A 104 2.98 16.34 -12.16
C ILE A 104 2.45 15.59 -10.94
N LEU A 105 3.12 15.75 -9.78
CA LEU A 105 2.79 15.03 -8.56
C LEU A 105 2.29 15.97 -7.47
N PRO A 106 1.13 15.70 -6.85
CA PRO A 106 0.82 16.26 -5.55
C PRO A 106 1.56 15.40 -4.51
N ILE A 107 2.84 15.68 -4.27
CA ILE A 107 3.41 15.24 -2.98
C ILE A 107 2.81 16.19 -1.95
N ASP A 108 1.72 15.77 -1.36
CA ASP A 108 1.01 16.48 -0.30
C ASP A 108 1.38 15.90 1.08
N LEU A 109 0.81 16.53 2.10
CA LEU A 109 1.00 16.11 3.48
C LEU A 109 0.50 14.68 3.72
N GLN A 110 -0.55 14.25 3.01
CA GLN A 110 -1.21 12.95 3.18
C GLN A 110 -0.29 11.83 2.67
N THR A 111 0.23 11.98 1.45
CA THR A 111 1.19 11.05 0.84
C THR A 111 2.47 10.98 1.65
N THR A 112 2.96 12.13 2.11
CA THR A 112 4.17 12.21 2.97
C THR A 112 3.94 11.52 4.32
N ALA A 113 2.77 11.74 4.93
CA ALA A 113 2.39 11.13 6.20
C ALA A 113 2.30 9.60 6.10
N VAL A 114 1.73 9.06 5.01
CA VAL A 114 1.65 7.60 4.80
C VAL A 114 3.05 6.98 4.69
N VAL A 115 3.95 7.59 3.93
CA VAL A 115 5.33 7.08 3.78
C VAL A 115 6.09 7.12 5.12
N LEU A 116 5.94 8.23 5.85
CA LEU A 116 6.65 8.44 7.12
C LEU A 116 6.09 7.57 8.26
N LEU A 117 4.76 7.48 8.37
CA LEU A 117 4.08 6.68 9.39
C LEU A 117 4.08 5.18 9.07
N GLY A 118 4.37 4.77 7.83
CA GLY A 118 4.59 3.37 7.49
C GLY A 118 5.95 2.82 7.98
N PHE A 119 6.92 3.70 8.26
CA PHE A 119 8.28 3.32 8.62
C PHE A 119 8.38 2.53 9.95
N PRO A 120 7.68 2.88 11.04
CA PRO A 120 7.70 2.12 12.29
C PRO A 120 7.26 0.65 12.11
N SER A 121 6.22 0.39 11.32
CA SER A 121 5.76 -0.98 11.04
C SER A 121 6.80 -1.79 10.25
N MET A 122 7.50 -1.14 9.32
CA MET A 122 8.59 -1.77 8.56
C MET A 122 9.79 -2.10 9.45
N LEU A 123 10.21 -1.18 10.33
CA LEU A 123 11.32 -1.40 11.25
C LEU A 123 11.06 -2.57 12.20
N PHE A 124 9.82 -2.71 12.69
CA PHE A 124 9.45 -3.81 13.57
C PHE A 124 9.51 -5.15 12.83
N LEU A 125 8.94 -5.22 11.63
CA LEU A 125 9.02 -6.43 10.80
C LEU A 125 10.47 -6.80 10.47
N TRP A 126 11.31 -5.82 10.13
CA TRP A 126 12.72 -6.04 9.87
C TRP A 126 13.44 -6.58 11.10
N LYS A 127 13.16 -6.03 12.28
CA LYS A 127 13.76 -6.48 13.54
C LYS A 127 13.37 -7.92 13.89
N SER A 128 12.09 -8.28 13.79
CA SER A 128 11.63 -9.66 14.05
C SER A 128 12.19 -10.67 13.03
N ILE A 129 12.46 -10.25 11.79
CA ILE A 129 13.15 -11.11 10.81
C ILE A 129 14.62 -11.32 11.20
N GLN A 130 15.30 -10.30 11.69
CA GLN A 130 16.73 -10.35 11.99
C GLN A 130 17.09 -11.11 13.27
N ASP A 131 16.26 -11.07 14.30
CA ASP A 131 16.61 -11.64 15.60
C ASP A 131 16.59 -13.17 15.59
N ASP A 132 15.45 -13.77 15.26
CA ASP A 132 15.26 -15.22 15.32
C ASP A 132 14.37 -15.77 14.20
N GLY A 133 13.99 -14.92 13.24
CA GLY A 133 13.16 -15.30 12.09
C GLY A 133 11.75 -15.76 12.50
N LYS A 134 11.31 -15.36 13.69
CA LYS A 134 10.01 -15.70 14.28
C LYS A 134 9.32 -14.42 14.73
N VAL A 135 8.02 -14.53 14.98
CA VAL A 135 7.22 -13.45 15.55
C VAL A 135 6.51 -14.00 16.77
N ASN A 136 6.87 -13.51 17.94
CA ASN A 136 6.23 -13.79 19.23
C ASN A 136 4.84 -13.12 19.29
N TRP A 137 3.99 -13.62 20.17
CA TRP A 137 2.74 -12.96 20.55
C TRP A 137 2.91 -11.50 20.98
N VAL A 138 3.96 -11.18 21.76
CA VAL A 138 4.21 -9.79 22.19
C VAL A 138 4.58 -8.89 21.01
N GLU A 139 5.41 -9.39 20.09
CA GLU A 139 5.77 -8.69 18.86
C GLU A 139 4.55 -8.49 17.97
N THR A 140 3.73 -9.53 17.81
CA THR A 140 2.46 -9.47 17.05
C THR A 140 1.53 -8.41 17.64
N ALA A 141 1.31 -8.43 18.95
CA ALA A 141 0.46 -7.47 19.64
C ALA A 141 0.99 -6.03 19.47
N THR A 142 2.31 -5.85 19.55
CA THR A 142 2.96 -4.55 19.35
C THR A 142 2.80 -4.06 17.91
N MET A 143 3.01 -4.92 16.92
CA MET A 143 2.82 -4.59 15.51
C MET A 143 1.36 -4.22 15.21
N CYS A 144 0.39 -4.97 15.73
CA CYS A 144 -1.03 -4.65 15.59
C CYS A 144 -1.38 -3.31 16.26
N ALA A 145 -0.83 -3.03 17.45
CA ALA A 145 -1.07 -1.77 18.15
C ALA A 145 -0.47 -0.57 17.41
N ILE A 146 0.77 -0.67 16.94
CA ILE A 146 1.43 0.39 16.15
C ILE A 146 0.66 0.61 14.84
N PHE A 147 0.34 -0.47 14.12
CA PHE A 147 -0.43 -0.38 12.87
C PHE A 147 -1.80 0.27 13.11
N GLY A 148 -2.54 -0.17 14.12
CA GLY A 148 -3.84 0.41 14.48
C GLY A 148 -3.75 1.88 14.85
N LEU A 149 -2.71 2.29 15.60
CA LEU A 149 -2.46 3.68 15.95
C LEU A 149 -2.14 4.53 14.70
N VAL A 150 -1.31 4.02 13.79
CA VAL A 150 -1.01 4.68 12.51
C VAL A 150 -2.27 4.84 11.67
N MET A 151 -3.08 3.78 11.54
CA MET A 151 -4.36 3.83 10.83
C MET A 151 -5.32 4.85 11.45
N PHE A 152 -5.37 4.93 12.78
CA PHE A 152 -6.18 5.93 13.48
C PHE A 152 -5.71 7.36 13.18
N PHE A 153 -4.40 7.63 13.26
CA PHE A 153 -3.87 8.96 12.94
C PHE A 153 -4.14 9.35 11.49
N LEU A 154 -3.95 8.42 10.56
CA LEU A 154 -4.23 8.62 9.15
C LEU A 154 -5.73 8.86 8.90
N ALA A 155 -6.63 8.10 9.54
CA ALA A 155 -8.06 8.29 9.37
C ALA A 155 -8.58 9.63 9.93
N VAL A 156 -8.00 10.13 11.03
CA VAL A 156 -8.48 11.35 11.71
C VAL A 156 -7.79 12.62 11.20
N HIS A 157 -6.51 12.55 10.84
CA HIS A 157 -5.68 13.72 10.53
C HIS A 157 -5.08 13.70 9.11
N GLY A 158 -5.26 12.60 8.38
CA GLY A 158 -4.85 12.47 6.99
C GLY A 158 -5.97 12.74 6.00
#